data_AF-A0A1V1X0F6-F1
#
_entry.id   AF-A0A1V1X0F6-F1
#
_cell.length_a   1.000
_cell.length_b   1.000
_cell.length_c   1.000
_cell.angle_alpha   90.00
_cell.angle_beta   90.00
_cell.angle_gamma   90.00
#
_symmetry.space_group_name_H-M   'P 1'
#
loop_
_entity.id
_entity.type
_entity.pdbx_description
1 polymer ?
#
loop_
_entity_poly.entity_id
_entity_poly.type
_entity_poly.pdbx_seq_one_letter_code
_entity_poly.pdbx_strand_id
1 'polypeptide(L)'
;MVPDIDDDELEDMMMRGPTAGKAKMGDHDMMFKALGNPVRRRIIVSIGAFGKVLPEVVKETGADRSQVDYHLDFLRKGEYATVEGDMVRLTDKGLGLLANI
;
A
#
# COMPACT_ATOMS: atom_id res chain seq x y z
N MET A 1 -41.09 -2.44 15.14
CA MET A 1 -41.04 -3.76 14.48
C MET A 1 -39.71 -3.80 13.77
N VAL A 2 -38.75 -4.55 14.28
CA VAL A 2 -37.49 -4.81 13.57
C VAL A 2 -37.85 -5.81 12.48
N PRO A 3 -37.48 -5.63 11.21
CA PRO A 3 -37.73 -6.64 10.19
C PRO A 3 -37.02 -7.93 10.61
N ASP A 4 -37.73 -9.05 10.62
CA ASP A 4 -37.12 -10.37 10.75
C ASP A 4 -36.37 -10.64 9.43
N ILE A 5 -35.08 -10.32 9.43
CA ILE A 5 -34.17 -10.66 8.34
C ILE A 5 -33.99 -12.18 8.43
N ASP A 6 -34.38 -12.90 7.38
CA ASP A 6 -34.17 -14.35 7.33
C ASP A 6 -32.67 -14.68 7.17
N ASP A 7 -32.28 -15.89 7.58
CA ASP A 7 -30.88 -16.30 7.60
C ASP A 7 -30.26 -16.30 6.18
N ASP A 8 -31.08 -16.47 5.14
CA ASP A 8 -30.68 -16.45 3.73
C ASP A 8 -30.37 -15.01 3.25
N GLU A 9 -31.17 -14.02 3.65
CA GLU A 9 -30.96 -12.59 3.36
C GLU A 9 -29.73 -12.06 4.13
N LEU A 10 -29.50 -12.55 5.35
CA LEU A 10 -28.28 -12.24 6.10
C LEU A 10 -27.03 -12.83 5.43
N GLU A 11 -27.11 -14.08 4.95
CA GLU A 11 -26.03 -14.73 4.21
C GLU A 11 -25.75 -14.01 2.87
N ASP A 12 -26.79 -13.59 2.15
CA ASP A 12 -26.68 -12.80 0.91
C ASP A 12 -26.05 -11.41 1.16
N MET A 13 -26.36 -10.78 2.29
CA MET A 13 -25.74 -9.53 2.72
C MET A 13 -24.25 -9.71 3.08
N MET A 14 -23.87 -10.86 3.63
CA MET A 14 -22.46 -11.20 3.94
C MET A 14 -21.69 -11.64 2.69
N MET A 15 -22.37 -12.22 1.70
CA MET A 15 -21.82 -12.63 0.40
C MET A 15 -21.66 -11.46 -0.58
N ARG A 16 -22.40 -10.35 -0.40
CA ARG A 16 -22.16 -9.09 -1.12
C ARG A 16 -20.84 -8.50 -0.65
N GLY A 17 -19.79 -8.72 -1.45
CA GLY A 17 -18.47 -8.09 -1.28
C GLY A 17 -18.57 -6.58 -1.04
N PRO A 18 -17.52 -5.96 -0.48
CA PRO A 18 -17.57 -4.56 -0.04
C PRO A 18 -18.11 -3.66 -1.14
N THR A 19 -19.10 -2.83 -0.81
CA THR A 19 -19.61 -1.82 -1.74
C THR A 19 -18.46 -0.94 -2.22
N ALA A 20 -18.56 -0.38 -3.43
CA ALA A 20 -17.50 0.45 -4.00
C ALA A 20 -17.02 1.57 -3.06
N GLY A 21 -17.90 2.09 -2.19
CA GLY A 21 -17.55 3.04 -1.13
C GLY A 21 -16.67 2.45 -0.02
N LYS A 22 -16.97 1.24 0.47
CA LYS A 22 -16.15 0.55 1.49
C LYS A 22 -14.78 0.16 0.93
N ALA A 23 -14.70 -0.26 -0.34
CA ALA A 23 -13.44 -0.54 -1.02
C ALA A 23 -12.54 0.71 -1.11
N LYS A 24 -13.09 1.84 -1.55
CA LYS A 24 -12.38 3.14 -1.59
C LYS A 24 -11.90 3.60 -0.22
N MET A 25 -12.72 3.40 0.82
CA MET A 25 -12.33 3.74 2.20
C MET A 25 -11.14 2.91 2.68
N GLY A 26 -11.08 1.62 2.33
CA GLY A 26 -9.92 0.76 2.59
C GLY A 26 -8.65 1.24 1.87
N ASP A 27 -8.78 1.70 0.62
CA ASP A 27 -7.67 2.28 -0.14
C ASP A 27 -7.12 3.56 0.51
N HIS A 28 -8.00 4.46 0.96
CA HIS A 28 -7.59 5.67 1.66
C HIS A 28 -6.84 5.35 2.95
N ASP A 29 -7.35 4.42 3.77
CA ASP A 29 -6.69 4.01 5.01
C ASP A 29 -5.29 3.43 4.74
N MET A 30 -5.15 2.61 3.69
CA MET A 30 -3.86 2.05 3.30
C MET A 30 -2.88 3.13 2.82
N MET A 31 -3.35 4.14 2.08
CA MET A 31 -2.54 5.30 1.69
C MET A 31 -2.08 6.10 2.92
N PHE A 32 -2.97 6.39 3.86
CA PHE A 32 -2.60 7.08 5.11
C PHE A 32 -1.55 6.31 5.91
N LYS A 33 -1.70 4.98 6.04
CA LYS A 33 -0.70 4.12 6.68
C LYS A 33 0.63 4.07 5.94
N ALA A 34 0.60 4.18 4.61
CA ALA A 34 1.81 4.25 3.81
C ALA A 34 2.60 5.53 4.14
N LEU A 35 1.92 6.68 4.13
CA LEU A 35 2.51 8.00 4.37
C LEU A 35 2.79 8.30 5.85
N GLY A 36 2.12 7.62 6.78
CA GLY A 36 2.30 7.85 8.22
C GLY A 36 3.64 7.39 8.80
N ASN A 37 4.44 6.61 8.05
CA ASN A 37 5.73 6.11 8.52
C ASN A 37 6.91 6.84 7.86
N PRO A 38 7.85 7.42 8.63
CA PRO A 38 8.95 8.24 8.10
C PRO A 38 10.00 7.45 7.31
N VAL A 39 10.24 6.18 7.66
CA VAL A 39 11.16 5.31 6.89
C VAL A 39 10.52 4.97 5.56
N ARG A 40 9.22 4.63 5.56
CA ARG A 40 8.49 4.33 4.33
C ARG A 40 8.43 5.52 3.38
N ARG A 41 8.22 6.74 3.89
CA ARG A 41 8.29 7.97 3.07
C ARG A 41 9.66 8.15 2.43
N ARG A 42 10.74 7.97 3.20
CA ARG A 42 12.11 8.03 2.66
C ARG A 42 12.34 6.98 1.55
N ILE A 43 11.81 5.77 1.73
CA ILE A 43 11.87 4.71 0.71
C ILE A 43 11.14 5.15 -0.57
N ILE A 44 9.90 5.65 -0.46
CA ILE A 44 9.11 6.12 -1.61
C ILE A 44 9.85 7.25 -2.36
N VAL A 45 10.40 8.23 -1.63
CA VAL A 45 11.19 9.33 -2.21
C VAL A 45 12.45 8.81 -2.89
N SER A 46 13.17 7.87 -2.26
CA SER A 46 14.38 7.29 -2.82
C SER A 46 14.10 6.51 -4.11
N ILE A 47 13.04 5.70 -4.16
CA ILE A 47 12.65 4.98 -5.39
C ILE A 47 12.36 5.98 -6.53
N GLY A 48 11.64 7.07 -6.22
CA GLY A 48 11.31 8.11 -7.19
C GLY A 48 10.46 7.63 -8.37
N ALA A 49 10.31 8.47 -9.39
CA ALA A 49 9.45 8.18 -10.53
C ALA A 49 10.00 7.11 -11.49
N PHE A 50 11.33 6.94 -11.53
CA PHE A 50 12.00 6.06 -12.51
C PHE A 50 12.37 4.68 -11.92
N GLY A 51 12.21 4.52 -10.61
CA GLY A 51 12.73 3.39 -9.87
C GLY A 51 14.21 3.54 -9.51
N LYS A 52 14.67 2.61 -8.69
CA LYS A 52 16.02 2.59 -8.14
C LYS A 52 16.45 1.17 -7.81
N VAL A 53 17.75 0.90 -7.85
CA VAL A 53 18.26 -0.40 -7.41
C VAL A 53 18.21 -0.50 -5.88
N LEU A 54 17.83 -1.65 -5.35
CA LEU A 54 17.61 -1.88 -3.93
C LEU A 54 18.79 -1.52 -3.03
N PRO A 55 20.07 -1.81 -3.40
CA PRO A 55 21.21 -1.36 -2.59
C PRO A 55 21.31 0.16 -2.45
N GLU A 56 20.92 0.92 -3.48
CA GLU A 56 20.88 2.39 -3.40
C GLU A 56 19.74 2.88 -2.53
N VAL A 57 18.56 2.23 -2.58
CA VAL A 57 17.44 2.55 -1.68
C VAL A 57 17.84 2.36 -0.22
N VAL A 58 18.53 1.27 0.11
CA VAL A 58 19.05 1.04 1.47
C VAL A 58 20.02 2.14 1.88
N LYS A 59 20.96 2.49 0.99
CA LYS A 59 21.97 3.52 1.24
C LYS A 59 21.34 4.91 1.48
N GLU A 60 20.42 5.33 0.63
CA GLU A 60 19.81 6.67 0.70
C GLU A 60 18.82 6.83 1.86
N THR A 61 18.13 5.75 2.23
CA THR A 61 17.19 5.79 3.35
C THR A 61 17.90 5.82 4.69
N GLY A 62 19.14 5.32 4.77
CA GLY A 62 19.90 5.18 6.01
C GLY A 62 19.29 4.17 6.98
N ALA A 63 18.38 3.33 6.48
CA ALA A 63 17.78 2.24 7.22
C ALA A 63 18.55 0.93 6.96
N ASP A 64 18.44 -0.02 7.87
CA ASP A 64 19.02 -1.34 7.64
C ASP A 64 18.24 -2.10 6.55
N ARG A 65 18.89 -3.11 5.95
CA ARG A 65 18.29 -3.89 4.87
C ARG A 65 16.96 -4.54 5.28
N SER A 66 16.87 -5.06 6.50
CA SER A 66 15.65 -5.72 6.99
C SER A 66 14.47 -4.74 7.16
N GLN A 67 14.73 -3.51 7.60
CA GLN A 67 13.74 -2.44 7.68
C GLN A 67 13.24 -2.03 6.30
N VAL A 68 14.16 -1.89 5.34
CA VAL A 68 13.80 -1.57 3.95
C VAL A 68 12.94 -2.68 3.35
N ASP A 69 13.35 -3.93 3.49
CA ASP A 69 12.60 -5.09 2.99
C ASP A 69 11.20 -5.16 3.63
N TYR A 70 11.09 -4.96 4.95
CA TYR A 70 9.80 -4.91 5.65
C TYR A 70 8.87 -3.82 5.09
N HIS A 71 9.40 -2.63 4.84
CA HIS A 71 8.61 -1.52 4.31
C HIS A 71 8.28 -1.69 2.83
N LEU A 72 9.16 -2.29 2.04
CA LEU A 72 8.90 -2.66 0.64
C LEU A 72 7.81 -3.72 0.56
N ASP A 73 7.81 -4.72 1.44
CA ASP A 73 6.75 -5.73 1.49
C ASP A 73 5.38 -5.11 1.81
N PHE A 74 5.33 -4.11 2.70
CA PHE A 74 4.10 -3.35 2.91
C PHE A 74 3.66 -2.62 1.63
N LEU A 75 4.59 -1.95 0.94
CA LEU A 75 4.27 -1.21 -0.28
C LEU A 75 3.81 -2.16 -1.40
N ARG A 76 4.40 -3.35 -1.52
CA ARG A 76 3.98 -4.39 -2.45
C ARG A 76 2.59 -4.91 -2.14
N LYS A 77 2.28 -5.19 -0.87
CA LYS A 77 0.95 -5.64 -0.44
C LYS A 77 -0.14 -4.60 -0.71
N GLY A 78 0.21 -3.31 -0.66
CA GLY A 78 -0.68 -2.20 -1.03
C GLY A 78 -0.67 -1.85 -2.52
N GLU A 79 0.03 -2.64 -3.35
CA GLU A 79 0.18 -2.43 -4.80
C GLU A 79 0.82 -1.09 -5.17
N TYR A 80 1.63 -0.52 -4.27
CA TYR A 80 2.32 0.76 -4.48
C TYR A 80 3.70 0.60 -5.13
N ALA A 81 4.32 -0.58 -5.02
CA ALA A 81 5.65 -0.83 -5.55
C ALA A 81 5.80 -2.25 -6.09
N THR A 82 6.66 -2.40 -7.08
CA THR A 82 7.11 -3.69 -7.63
C THR A 82 8.61 -3.84 -7.44
N VAL A 83 9.06 -5.10 -7.35
CA VAL A 83 10.47 -5.47 -7.25
C VAL A 83 10.75 -6.51 -8.31
N GLU A 84 11.66 -6.20 -9.23
CA GLU A 84 12.07 -7.06 -10.34
C GLU A 84 13.60 -7.25 -10.27
N GLY A 85 14.03 -8.40 -9.77
CA GLY A 85 15.43 -8.60 -9.42
C GLY A 85 15.88 -7.61 -8.34
N ASP A 86 16.90 -6.82 -8.65
CA ASP A 86 17.40 -5.76 -7.75
C ASP A 86 16.75 -4.40 -8.02
N MET A 87 15.84 -4.27 -8.98
CA MET A 87 15.20 -2.99 -9.30
C MET A 87 13.86 -2.85 -8.60
N VAL A 88 13.68 -1.72 -7.91
CA VAL A 88 12.43 -1.33 -7.25
C VAL A 88 11.79 -0.20 -8.04
N ARG A 89 10.49 -0.29 -8.31
CA ARG A 89 9.70 0.74 -9.01
C ARG A 89 8.41 1.05 -8.27
N LEU A 90 7.98 2.30 -8.32
CA LEU A 90 6.63 2.68 -7.92
C LEU A 90 5.66 2.30 -9.04
N THR A 91 4.48 1.80 -8.67
CA THR A 91 3.33 1.67 -9.59
C THR A 91 2.66 3.03 -9.78
N ASP A 92 1.67 3.13 -10.67
CA ASP A 92 0.85 4.35 -10.80
C ASP A 92 0.23 4.78 -9.45
N LYS A 93 -0.21 3.81 -8.65
CA LYS A 93 -0.73 4.04 -7.29
C LYS A 93 0.38 4.59 -6.37
N GLY A 94 1.58 4.02 -6.46
CA GLY A 94 2.77 4.48 -5.72
C GLY A 94 3.24 5.87 -6.10
N LEU A 95 3.16 6.24 -7.38
CA LEU A 95 3.44 7.60 -7.85
C LEU A 95 2.44 8.61 -7.24
N GLY A 96 1.20 8.18 -7.03
CA GLY A 96 0.23 8.93 -6.24
C GLY A 96 0.71 9.21 -4.82
N LEU A 97 1.36 8.25 -4.15
CA LEU A 97 1.97 8.49 -2.83
C LEU A 97 3.10 9.51 -2.92
N LEU A 98 3.99 9.37 -3.90
CA LEU A 98 5.12 10.28 -4.09
C LEU A 98 4.68 11.73 -4.29
N ALA A 99 3.58 11.95 -5.01
CA ALA A 99 3.00 13.28 -5.22
C ALA A 99 2.39 13.92 -3.94
N ASN A 100 2.19 13.13 -2.88
CA ASN A 100 1.57 13.55 -1.61
C ASN A 100 2.55 13.50 -0.42
N ILE A 101 3.85 13.38 -0.67
CA ILE A 101 4.90 13.35 0.36
C ILE A 101 5.45 14.74 0.68
#